data_AF-A0A1B8BWJ0-F1
#
_entry.id   AF-A0A1B8BWJ0-F1
#
_cell.length_a   1.000
_cell.length_b   1.000
_cell.length_c   1.000
_cell.angle_alpha   90.00
_cell.angle_beta   90.00
_cell.angle_gamma   90.00
#
_symmetry.space_group_name_H-M   'P 1'
#
loop_
_entity.id
_entity.type
_entity.pdbx_description
1 polymer ?
#
loop_
_entity_poly.entity_id
_entity_poly.type
_entity_poly.pdbx_seq_one_letter_code
_entity_poly.pdbx_strand_id
1 'polypeptide(L)'
;MSQVAPQVDVGTLTLNGLAAFAPVLAVLSADDVTPLAIVQMENLGSLFHINGKYALQVPDLLQRCKSTRLDRLGLLLVQVAKTLSSKLEVLGFGNIVAAQVVRIYDAYKHFGKSVPDNFLDKIAPGDMAELLHAMTRAVREESIVVRITGSRSMGHILAIVTIMFPKDAFVTMENMIVFEGLRKSVLVEFTDSDGTTNVQLESKLQIQSTVPILPIEKHSRIPNNDWHGYCYNWTGCMADMLQVMFMEDGLISPEPLRVACCGMLEPLAKAFNSVHGKFDATTGPLGVHGTIKMLGPYPHERIDQICQKLWRIPPGWAKPALSLKNAFDNLLLAFAEATLTVSCTCEPQKRCFTSQEGWSSHRIPPKMQWCPLYRSWKAVGETIVCGFGCLFVNADDGATIVHPMDRAVHESVPGFISDLLYLKRSEHTKRRYDEIIHRCIMSFCGSTSGVGASSNSSTVYMAALQTPLLPNTMNAQFILMEGQLIFNGRYHTLLTASESERPEAQKNIHQGTQPIIPSSAREHSSLDMTIREGIRSLELTLTTVIGGGIVHLNLRDIIPASWELHEAEPCEHSAKTPLEPRYEDAVFTTSVASPLAIRGKISIVQVSRNPVAQLLSCVKNTRLLL
;
A
#
# COMPACT_ATOMS: atom_id res chain seq x y z
N MET A 1 -23.06 41.64 14.16
CA MET A 1 -23.24 40.18 14.32
C MET A 1 -22.44 39.76 15.54
N SER A 2 -23.10 39.14 16.50
CA SER A 2 -22.62 38.91 17.87
C SER A 2 -21.44 37.94 17.93
N GLN A 3 -20.32 38.39 18.50
CA GLN A 3 -19.27 37.51 18.99
C GLN A 3 -19.82 36.71 20.18
N VAL A 4 -20.20 35.46 19.93
CA VAL A 4 -20.42 34.48 21.01
C VAL A 4 -19.02 33.98 21.40
N ALA A 5 -18.52 34.45 22.54
CA ALA A 5 -17.36 33.84 23.18
C ALA A 5 -17.80 32.50 23.78
N PRO A 6 -17.15 31.36 23.47
CA PRO A 6 -17.45 30.11 24.15
C PRO A 6 -17.03 30.24 25.62
N GLN A 7 -18.01 30.36 26.50
CA GLN A 7 -17.81 30.35 27.94
C GLN A 7 -17.60 28.89 28.37
N VAL A 8 -16.37 28.40 28.22
CA VAL A 8 -15.99 27.08 28.72
C VAL A 8 -15.67 27.25 30.21
N ASP A 9 -16.50 26.67 31.07
CA ASP A 9 -16.32 26.72 32.52
C ASP A 9 -15.08 25.88 32.94
N VAL A 10 -13.98 26.60 33.16
CA VAL A 10 -12.66 26.07 33.51
C VAL A 10 -12.70 25.29 34.84
N GLY A 11 -13.65 25.59 35.73
CA GLY A 11 -13.83 24.87 37.01
C GLY A 11 -14.38 23.45 36.85
N THR A 12 -15.19 23.19 35.82
CA THR A 12 -15.65 21.83 35.46
C THR A 12 -14.61 21.03 34.68
N LEU A 13 -13.72 21.70 33.93
CA LEU A 13 -12.62 21.05 33.21
C LEU A 13 -11.53 20.50 34.14
N THR A 14 -11.26 21.14 35.27
CA THR A 14 -10.27 20.65 36.26
C THR A 14 -10.74 19.33 36.90
N LEU A 15 -12.00 19.25 37.31
CA LEU A 15 -12.62 18.03 37.86
C LEU A 15 -12.76 16.90 36.82
N ASN A 16 -13.17 17.22 35.58
CA ASN A 16 -13.24 16.23 34.50
C ASN A 16 -11.85 15.78 34.01
N GLY A 17 -10.86 16.66 34.00
CA GLY A 17 -9.46 16.33 33.69
C GLY A 17 -8.82 15.41 34.75
N LEU A 18 -9.19 15.58 36.02
CA LEU A 18 -8.83 14.64 37.10
C LEU A 18 -9.54 13.29 36.96
N ALA A 19 -10.80 13.27 36.52
CA ALA A 19 -11.53 12.04 36.21
C ALA A 19 -10.96 11.27 35.00
N ALA A 20 -10.30 11.96 34.05
CA ALA A 20 -9.57 11.35 32.94
C ALA A 20 -8.29 10.61 33.40
N PHE A 21 -7.74 10.97 34.56
CA PHE A 21 -6.61 10.30 35.18
C PHE A 21 -7.01 9.09 36.03
N ALA A 22 -8.28 8.98 36.44
CA ALA A 22 -8.77 7.79 37.15
C ALA A 22 -8.55 6.49 36.35
N PRO A 23 -8.79 6.44 35.03
CA PRO A 23 -8.30 5.39 34.14
C PRO A 23 -6.79 5.13 34.18
N VAL A 24 -5.94 6.17 34.05
CA VAL A 24 -4.47 6.03 34.10
C VAL A 24 -4.04 5.38 35.40
N LEU A 25 -4.62 5.85 36.49
CA LEU A 25 -4.35 5.39 37.84
C LEU A 25 -4.91 3.99 38.09
N ALA A 26 -6.04 3.64 37.48
CA ALA A 26 -6.61 2.29 37.51
C ALA A 26 -5.78 1.29 36.69
N VAL A 27 -5.16 1.72 35.59
CA VAL A 27 -4.26 0.88 34.78
C VAL A 27 -2.94 0.67 35.49
N LEU A 28 -2.37 1.76 36.03
CA LEU A 28 -1.24 1.68 36.95
C LEU A 28 -1.59 0.87 38.21
N SER A 29 -2.89 0.62 38.45
CA SER A 29 -3.39 -0.22 39.54
C SER A 29 -3.46 -1.71 39.29
N ALA A 30 -3.32 -2.13 38.02
CA ALA A 30 -3.41 -3.53 37.62
C ALA A 30 -2.08 -4.27 37.86
N ASP A 31 -2.15 -5.59 38.07
CA ASP A 31 -1.04 -6.45 38.54
C ASP A 31 0.21 -6.52 37.63
N ASP A 32 0.18 -5.99 36.39
CA ASP A 32 1.24 -6.13 35.38
C ASP A 32 1.90 -4.80 34.94
N VAL A 33 1.97 -3.82 35.85
CA VAL A 33 2.55 -2.52 35.51
C VAL A 33 4.08 -2.59 35.47
N THR A 34 4.62 -2.43 34.26
CA THR A 34 6.08 -2.49 34.04
C THR A 34 6.83 -1.47 34.93
N PRO A 35 7.96 -1.85 35.55
CA PRO A 35 8.75 -0.99 36.44
C PRO A 35 9.11 0.39 35.87
N LEU A 36 9.16 0.56 34.54
CA LEU A 36 9.42 1.87 33.95
C LEU A 36 8.25 2.84 34.07
N ALA A 37 6.99 2.39 34.20
CA ALA A 37 5.88 3.31 34.45
C ALA A 37 6.03 3.98 35.83
N ILE A 38 6.64 3.26 36.78
CA ILE A 38 7.04 3.78 38.10
C ILE A 38 8.24 4.74 37.94
N VAL A 39 9.26 4.40 37.15
CA VAL A 39 10.41 5.28 36.86
C VAL A 39 10.01 6.53 36.05
N GLN A 40 9.01 6.44 35.17
CA GLN A 40 8.48 7.58 34.42
C GLN A 40 7.69 8.49 35.36
N MET A 41 6.95 7.95 36.32
CA MET A 41 6.35 8.71 37.43
C MET A 41 7.42 9.35 38.33
N GLU A 42 8.53 8.65 38.59
CA GLU A 42 9.67 9.18 39.35
C GLU A 42 10.35 10.33 38.60
N ASN A 43 10.59 10.17 37.29
CA ASN A 43 11.11 11.23 36.43
C ASN A 43 10.16 12.41 36.35
N LEU A 44 8.84 12.16 36.27
CA LEU A 44 7.81 13.19 36.38
C LEU A 44 7.94 13.92 37.72
N GLY A 45 8.09 13.17 38.82
CA GLY A 45 8.34 13.71 40.15
C GLY A 45 9.66 14.51 40.26
N SER A 46 10.72 14.11 39.55
CA SER A 46 12.03 14.76 39.58
C SER A 46 12.08 16.07 38.80
N LEU A 47 11.16 16.26 37.84
CA LEU A 47 11.00 17.52 37.11
C LEU A 47 10.35 18.62 37.97
N PHE A 48 9.87 18.29 39.17
CA PHE A 48 9.23 19.23 40.07
C PHE A 48 9.99 19.28 41.41
N HIS A 49 10.62 20.41 41.71
CA HIS A 49 11.26 20.63 43.00
C HIS A 49 10.21 20.59 44.12
N ILE A 50 10.20 19.49 44.87
CA ILE A 50 9.37 19.37 46.07
C ILE A 50 10.12 20.07 47.20
N ASN A 51 9.68 21.28 47.56
CA ASN A 51 10.12 21.95 48.79
C ASN A 51 9.13 21.64 49.92
N GLY A 52 9.65 21.37 51.12
CA GLY A 52 8.87 21.17 52.34
C GLY A 52 8.91 19.75 52.92
N LYS A 53 8.15 19.54 54.00
CA LYS A 53 8.15 18.35 54.88
C LYS A 53 8.09 16.99 54.18
N TYR A 54 7.54 16.92 52.97
CA TYR A 54 7.33 15.68 52.23
C TYR A 54 8.47 15.32 51.28
N ALA A 55 9.41 16.22 51.00
CA ALA A 55 10.54 15.97 50.10
C ALA A 55 11.43 14.81 50.58
N LEU A 56 11.56 14.64 51.90
CA LEU A 56 12.34 13.58 52.54
C LEU A 56 11.68 12.19 52.50
N GLN A 57 10.38 12.11 52.21
CA GLN A 57 9.60 10.86 52.29
C GLN A 57 9.34 10.21 50.93
N VAL A 58 9.62 10.91 49.83
CA VAL A 58 9.35 10.43 48.46
C VAL A 58 10.19 9.21 48.08
N PRO A 59 11.50 9.13 48.39
CA PRO A 59 12.31 7.95 48.06
C PRO A 59 11.81 6.66 48.74
N ASP A 60 11.39 6.76 50.00
CA ASP A 60 10.85 5.62 50.78
C ASP A 60 9.50 5.12 50.25
N LEU A 61 8.69 6.01 49.65
CA LEU A 61 7.40 5.65 49.06
C LEU A 61 7.53 5.00 47.68
N LEU A 62 8.63 5.26 46.97
CA LEU A 62 8.90 4.74 45.63
C LEU A 62 9.74 3.44 45.65
N GLN A 63 10.48 3.16 46.73
CA GLN A 63 11.13 1.86 46.91
C GLN A 63 10.14 0.81 47.46
N ARG A 64 9.73 -0.15 46.62
CA ARG A 64 9.06 -1.38 47.09
C ARG A 64 9.79 -2.64 46.65
N CYS A 65 10.50 -3.24 47.62
CA CYS A 65 10.74 -4.68 47.67
C CYS A 65 9.78 -5.29 48.71
N LYS A 66 8.63 -5.83 48.27
CA LYS A 66 7.92 -7.00 48.84
C LYS A 66 6.50 -7.12 48.25
N SER A 67 6.25 -8.29 47.65
CA SER A 67 4.97 -8.70 47.08
C SER A 67 3.82 -8.59 48.09
N THR A 68 2.70 -8.00 47.68
CA THR A 68 1.50 -7.76 48.50
C THR A 68 0.27 -8.35 47.79
N ARG A 69 -0.64 -9.01 48.53
CA ARG A 69 -1.89 -9.61 48.02
C ARG A 69 -2.78 -8.61 47.26
N LEU A 70 -3.40 -9.07 46.15
CA LEU A 70 -4.22 -8.33 45.17
C LEU A 70 -5.19 -7.27 45.77
N ASP A 71 -5.94 -7.59 46.82
CA ASP A 71 -6.93 -6.64 47.39
C ASP A 71 -6.29 -5.38 48.01
N ARG A 72 -5.05 -5.49 48.50
CA ARG A 72 -4.29 -4.34 49.03
C ARG A 72 -3.64 -3.53 47.91
N LEU A 73 -3.36 -4.15 46.76
CA LEU A 73 -2.80 -3.46 45.59
C LEU A 73 -3.82 -2.44 45.06
N GLY A 74 -5.08 -2.85 44.88
CA GLY A 74 -6.16 -1.94 44.51
C GLY A 74 -6.34 -0.76 45.47
N LEU A 75 -6.31 -0.99 46.78
CA LEU A 75 -6.36 0.07 47.80
C LEU A 75 -5.15 1.02 47.73
N LEU A 76 -3.94 0.46 47.60
CA LEU A 76 -2.71 1.23 47.48
C LEU A 76 -2.71 2.10 46.24
N LEU A 77 -3.31 1.64 45.16
CA LEU A 77 -3.33 2.38 43.92
C LEU A 77 -4.46 3.38 43.82
N VAL A 78 -5.60 3.14 44.48
CA VAL A 78 -6.55 4.20 44.80
C VAL A 78 -5.90 5.29 45.66
N GLN A 79 -4.98 4.91 46.55
CA GLN A 79 -4.25 5.87 47.39
C GLN A 79 -3.18 6.63 46.60
N VAL A 80 -2.44 5.97 45.70
CA VAL A 80 -1.53 6.61 44.74
C VAL A 80 -2.31 7.52 43.80
N ALA A 81 -3.48 7.08 43.33
CA ALA A 81 -4.40 7.86 42.51
C ALA A 81 -4.82 9.15 43.18
N LYS A 82 -5.32 9.07 44.41
CA LYS A 82 -5.71 10.22 45.23
C LYS A 82 -4.51 11.14 45.51
N THR A 83 -3.35 10.56 45.78
CA THR A 83 -2.14 11.34 46.04
C THR A 83 -1.67 12.07 44.80
N LEU A 84 -1.61 11.40 43.64
CA LEU A 84 -1.23 11.99 42.37
C LEU A 84 -2.24 13.05 41.94
N SER A 85 -3.53 12.76 42.05
CA SER A 85 -4.63 13.70 41.86
C SER A 85 -4.42 14.97 42.67
N SER A 86 -4.18 14.85 43.99
CA SER A 86 -3.93 16.00 44.86
C SER A 86 -2.66 16.79 44.48
N LYS A 87 -1.62 16.10 44.00
CA LYS A 87 -0.37 16.75 43.55
C LYS A 87 -0.56 17.47 42.21
N LEU A 88 -1.24 16.83 41.25
CA LEU A 88 -1.58 17.40 39.95
C LEU A 88 -2.52 18.60 40.07
N GLU A 89 -3.43 18.56 41.04
CA GLU A 89 -4.31 19.69 41.39
C GLU A 89 -3.49 20.90 41.84
N VAL A 90 -2.55 20.72 42.77
CA VAL A 90 -1.65 21.78 43.23
C VAL A 90 -0.77 22.33 42.10
N LEU A 91 -0.38 21.47 41.14
CA LEU A 91 0.37 21.87 39.95
C LEU A 91 -0.50 22.56 38.89
N GLY A 92 -1.80 22.70 39.11
CA GLY A 92 -2.71 23.29 38.15
C GLY A 92 -2.82 22.49 36.85
N PHE A 93 -2.67 21.15 36.91
CA PHE A 93 -2.70 20.29 35.72
C PHE A 93 -3.98 20.48 34.90
N GLY A 94 -5.12 20.68 35.56
CA GLY A 94 -6.37 21.02 34.88
C GLY A 94 -6.30 22.32 34.08
N ASN A 95 -5.50 23.31 34.51
CA ASN A 95 -5.23 24.53 33.72
C ASN A 95 -4.39 24.21 32.48
N ILE A 96 -3.46 23.24 32.57
CA ILE A 96 -2.66 22.81 31.42
C ILE A 96 -3.54 22.07 30.40
N VAL A 97 -4.40 21.15 30.86
CA VAL A 97 -5.40 20.49 30.00
C VAL A 97 -6.31 21.53 29.35
N ALA A 98 -6.86 22.47 30.13
CA ALA A 98 -7.68 23.55 29.61
C ALA A 98 -6.93 24.41 28.58
N ALA A 99 -5.65 24.73 28.81
CA ALA A 99 -4.83 25.47 27.87
C ALA A 99 -4.61 24.70 26.54
N GLN A 100 -4.40 23.38 26.60
CA GLN A 100 -4.29 22.58 25.38
C GLN A 100 -5.64 22.52 24.66
N VAL A 101 -6.74 22.31 25.38
CA VAL A 101 -8.10 22.36 24.81
C VAL A 101 -8.35 23.69 24.10
N VAL A 102 -8.04 24.82 24.73
CA VAL A 102 -8.19 26.16 24.12
C VAL A 102 -7.37 26.29 22.84
N ARG A 103 -6.11 25.83 22.82
CA ARG A 103 -5.28 25.84 21.59
C ARG A 103 -5.92 25.07 20.45
N ILE A 104 -6.61 23.98 20.76
CA ILE A 104 -7.28 23.12 19.76
C ILE A 104 -8.52 23.82 19.21
N TYR A 105 -9.33 24.42 20.08
CA TYR A 105 -10.44 25.27 19.68
C TYR A 105 -9.97 26.45 18.81
N ASP A 106 -8.86 27.09 19.19
CA ASP A 106 -8.27 28.16 18.39
C ASP A 106 -7.80 27.66 17.03
N ALA A 107 -7.12 26.51 16.97
CA ALA A 107 -6.70 25.90 15.71
C ALA A 107 -7.90 25.62 14.79
N TYR A 108 -8.96 25.00 15.30
CA TYR A 108 -10.20 24.74 14.55
C TYR A 108 -10.88 26.03 14.07
N LYS A 109 -10.89 27.06 14.92
CA LYS A 109 -11.38 28.38 14.55
C LYS A 109 -10.56 28.99 13.40
N HIS A 110 -9.24 28.82 13.39
CA HIS A 110 -8.39 29.23 12.27
C HIS A 110 -8.67 28.41 11.00
N PHE A 111 -9.03 27.13 11.14
CA PHE A 111 -9.45 26.27 10.02
C PHE A 111 -10.88 26.55 9.54
N GLY A 112 -11.66 27.35 10.27
CA GLY A 112 -13.07 27.60 9.96
C GLY A 112 -13.97 26.38 10.18
N LYS A 113 -13.56 25.45 11.06
CA LYS A 113 -14.30 24.24 11.42
C LYS A 113 -14.73 24.27 12.89
N SER A 114 -15.81 23.57 13.23
CA SER A 114 -16.20 23.33 14.63
C SER A 114 -15.42 22.14 15.20
N VAL A 115 -15.08 22.20 16.49
CA VAL A 115 -14.49 21.06 17.21
C VAL A 115 -15.57 19.97 17.37
N PRO A 116 -15.27 18.69 17.11
CA PRO A 116 -16.17 17.57 17.38
C PRO A 116 -16.73 17.55 18.81
N ASP A 117 -18.02 17.28 18.97
CA ASP A 117 -18.72 17.32 20.27
C ASP A 117 -18.18 16.28 21.28
N ASN A 118 -17.66 15.16 20.77
CA ASN A 118 -17.09 14.05 21.55
C ASN A 118 -15.62 14.28 21.97
N PHE A 119 -15.02 15.42 21.63
CA PHE A 119 -13.61 15.71 21.82
C PHE A 119 -13.14 15.61 23.28
N LEU A 120 -14.03 15.90 24.23
CA LEU A 120 -13.77 15.85 25.68
C LEU A 120 -14.45 14.68 26.39
N ASP A 121 -15.00 13.72 25.64
CA ASP A 121 -15.59 12.51 26.19
C ASP A 121 -14.61 11.81 27.15
N LYS A 122 -15.16 11.09 28.13
CA LYS A 122 -14.35 10.31 29.06
C LYS A 122 -13.69 9.13 28.35
N ILE A 123 -12.38 8.98 28.51
CA ILE A 123 -11.63 7.80 28.04
C ILE A 123 -12.06 6.59 28.88
N ALA A 124 -12.48 5.50 28.23
CA ALA A 124 -12.81 4.29 28.94
C ALA A 124 -11.53 3.70 29.59
N PRO A 125 -11.64 3.05 30.77
CA PRO A 125 -10.46 2.47 31.45
C PRO A 125 -9.65 1.52 30.58
N GLY A 126 -10.30 0.69 29.75
CA GLY A 126 -9.64 -0.22 28.82
C GLY A 126 -8.82 0.52 27.76
N ASP A 127 -9.42 1.51 27.10
CA ASP A 127 -8.77 2.31 26.05
C ASP A 127 -7.56 3.08 26.62
N MET A 128 -7.66 3.59 27.86
CA MET A 128 -6.53 4.22 28.53
C MET A 128 -5.39 3.22 28.79
N ALA A 129 -5.72 1.97 29.14
CA ALA A 129 -4.73 0.93 29.36
C ALA A 129 -3.92 0.65 28.10
N GLU A 130 -4.63 0.48 26.99
CA GLU A 130 -4.06 0.27 25.68
C GLU A 130 -3.21 1.46 25.23
N LEU A 131 -3.73 2.69 25.40
CA LEU A 131 -3.01 3.92 25.09
C LEU A 131 -1.68 4.02 25.84
N LEU A 132 -1.69 3.85 27.17
CA LEU A 132 -0.48 3.95 27.98
C LEU A 132 0.51 2.84 27.67
N HIS A 133 0.02 1.62 27.43
CA HIS A 133 0.86 0.51 27.01
C HIS A 133 1.56 0.82 25.68
N ALA A 134 0.80 1.27 24.68
CA ALA A 134 1.32 1.59 23.37
C ALA A 134 2.34 2.75 23.40
N MET A 135 2.03 3.83 24.12
CA MET A 135 2.95 4.96 24.31
C MET A 135 4.23 4.54 25.03
N THR A 136 4.12 3.68 26.05
CA THR A 136 5.27 3.15 26.78
C THR A 136 6.22 2.40 25.86
N ARG A 137 5.69 1.60 24.93
CA ARG A 137 6.50 0.89 23.93
C ARG A 137 7.15 1.85 22.94
N ALA A 138 6.39 2.77 22.35
CA ALA A 138 6.89 3.72 21.36
C ALA A 138 8.01 4.63 21.90
N VAL A 139 7.93 5.03 23.17
CA VAL A 139 8.98 5.89 23.78
C VAL A 139 10.28 5.11 24.04
N ARG A 140 10.18 3.81 24.36
CA ARG A 140 11.33 2.94 24.66
C ARG A 140 12.02 2.40 23.40
N GLU A 141 11.24 2.03 22.39
CA GLU A 141 11.71 1.32 21.21
C GLU A 141 11.76 2.29 20.01
N GLU A 142 12.96 2.61 19.51
CA GLU A 142 13.13 3.61 18.42
C GLU A 142 12.48 3.20 17.09
N SER A 143 12.33 1.89 16.87
CA SER A 143 11.69 1.31 15.71
C SER A 143 10.17 1.28 15.82
N ILE A 144 9.57 1.68 16.94
CA ILE A 144 8.13 1.64 17.15
C ILE A 144 7.52 3.03 17.17
N VAL A 145 6.33 3.11 16.58
CA VAL A 145 5.47 4.28 16.60
C VAL A 145 4.12 3.86 17.16
N VAL A 146 3.52 4.71 17.97
CA VAL A 146 2.08 4.63 18.25
C VAL A 146 1.37 5.68 17.40
N ARG A 147 0.38 5.25 16.61
CA ARG A 147 -0.53 6.14 15.87
C ARG A 147 -1.88 6.14 16.55
N ILE A 148 -2.34 7.33 16.93
CA ILE A 148 -3.61 7.55 17.61
C ILE A 148 -4.47 8.39 16.67
N THR A 149 -5.59 7.84 16.23
CA THR A 149 -6.50 8.49 15.26
C THR A 149 -7.91 8.57 15.83
N GLY A 150 -8.67 9.60 15.43
CA GLY A 150 -10.09 9.75 15.76
C GLY A 150 -10.42 11.10 16.37
N SER A 151 -11.65 11.25 16.87
CA SER A 151 -12.15 12.49 17.49
C SER A 151 -12.48 12.37 18.98
N ARG A 152 -12.99 11.22 19.41
CA ARG A 152 -13.44 10.99 20.79
C ARG A 152 -12.29 11.12 21.78
N SER A 153 -12.52 11.83 22.88
CA SER A 153 -11.59 12.00 24.00
C SER A 153 -10.20 12.57 23.64
N MET A 154 -10.02 13.06 22.40
CA MET A 154 -8.73 13.49 21.90
C MET A 154 -8.18 14.68 22.67
N GLY A 155 -9.03 15.51 23.29
CA GLY A 155 -8.56 16.61 24.14
C GLY A 155 -7.76 16.13 25.34
N HIS A 156 -8.20 15.03 25.96
CA HIS A 156 -7.48 14.41 27.07
C HIS A 156 -6.21 13.73 26.59
N ILE A 157 -6.27 12.99 25.48
CA ILE A 157 -5.10 12.28 24.92
C ILE A 157 -4.02 13.27 24.51
N LEU A 158 -4.39 14.34 23.79
CA LEU A 158 -3.46 15.38 23.35
C LEU A 158 -2.80 16.07 24.52
N ALA A 159 -3.55 16.39 25.57
CA ALA A 159 -2.97 16.97 26.78
C ALA A 159 -1.96 16.01 27.42
N ILE A 160 -2.30 14.73 27.60
CA ILE A 160 -1.40 13.72 28.15
C ILE A 160 -0.12 13.60 27.32
N VAL A 161 -0.26 13.42 26.00
CA VAL A 161 0.86 13.22 25.07
C VAL A 161 1.79 14.44 25.03
N THR A 162 1.24 15.64 24.88
CA THR A 162 2.05 16.87 24.76
C THR A 162 2.71 17.28 26.07
N ILE A 163 2.14 16.93 27.23
CA ILE A 163 2.73 17.23 28.54
C ILE A 163 3.80 16.20 28.90
N MET A 164 3.48 14.90 28.76
CA MET A 164 4.36 13.83 29.22
C MET A 164 5.47 13.50 28.21
N PHE A 165 5.20 13.66 26.91
CA PHE A 165 6.08 13.21 25.83
C PHE A 165 6.30 14.28 24.74
N PRO A 166 6.61 15.55 25.09
CA PRO A 166 6.72 16.63 24.11
C PRO A 166 7.80 16.40 23.05
N LYS A 167 8.87 15.67 23.38
CA LYS A 167 9.94 15.37 22.39
C LYS A 167 9.55 14.25 21.42
N ASP A 168 8.60 13.42 21.82
CA ASP A 168 8.17 12.21 21.12
C ASP A 168 6.87 12.41 20.34
N ALA A 169 6.09 13.42 20.72
CA ALA A 169 4.79 13.71 20.13
C ALA A 169 4.89 14.37 18.75
N PHE A 170 4.03 13.94 17.85
CA PHE A 170 3.75 14.58 16.58
C PHE A 170 2.24 14.68 16.44
N VAL A 171 1.70 15.90 16.47
CA VAL A 171 0.26 16.13 16.51
C VAL A 171 -0.19 16.80 15.24
N THR A 172 -1.21 16.22 14.63
CA THR A 172 -1.93 16.81 13.52
C THR A 172 -3.41 16.98 13.83
N MET A 173 -4.01 18.00 13.23
CA MET A 173 -5.43 18.31 13.30
C MET A 173 -5.93 18.54 11.90
N GLU A 174 -6.87 17.73 11.42
CA GLU A 174 -7.37 17.84 10.05
C GLU A 174 -6.22 17.79 9.03
N ASN A 175 -5.25 16.90 9.28
CA ASN A 175 -4.00 16.75 8.53
C ASN A 175 -3.02 17.93 8.60
N MET A 176 -3.26 18.95 9.43
CA MET A 176 -2.32 20.06 9.63
C MET A 176 -1.44 19.83 10.85
N ILE A 177 -0.13 20.02 10.73
CA ILE A 177 0.81 19.87 11.85
C ILE A 177 0.62 21.05 12.81
N VAL A 178 0.32 20.76 14.07
CA VAL A 178 0.16 21.76 15.14
C VAL A 178 1.23 21.63 16.22
N PHE A 179 1.86 20.46 16.32
CA PHE A 179 2.96 20.23 17.24
C PHE A 179 3.91 19.18 16.67
N GLU A 180 5.20 19.47 16.70
CA GLU A 180 6.24 18.59 16.16
C GLU A 180 7.38 18.45 17.17
N GLY A 181 7.43 17.29 17.82
CA GLY A 181 8.56 16.84 18.62
C GLY A 181 9.69 16.27 17.75
N LEU A 182 10.86 16.14 18.36
CA LEU A 182 12.08 15.69 17.66
C LEU A 182 12.04 14.22 17.21
N ARG A 183 11.50 13.30 18.03
CA ARG A 183 11.55 11.84 17.78
C ARG A 183 10.34 11.30 17.00
N LYS A 184 9.18 11.93 17.12
CA LYS A 184 7.92 11.54 16.45
C LYS A 184 7.61 10.04 16.62
N SER A 185 7.66 9.55 17.86
CA SER A 185 7.30 8.17 18.20
C SER A 185 5.82 8.04 18.59
N VAL A 186 5.16 9.16 18.95
CA VAL A 186 3.73 9.20 19.27
C VAL A 186 3.04 10.12 18.25
N LEU A 187 2.41 9.54 17.22
CA LEU A 187 1.66 10.26 16.20
C LEU A 187 0.21 10.38 16.65
N VAL A 188 -0.29 11.60 16.78
CA VAL A 188 -1.67 11.89 17.18
C VAL A 188 -2.36 12.63 16.05
N GLU A 189 -3.32 11.99 15.40
CA GLU A 189 -4.06 12.50 14.25
C GLU A 189 -5.51 12.76 14.65
N PHE A 190 -5.77 13.99 15.05
CA PHE A 190 -7.11 14.42 15.39
C PHE A 190 -7.89 14.70 14.09
N THR A 191 -8.88 13.86 13.82
CA THR A 191 -9.74 13.95 12.64
C THR A 191 -11.19 13.81 13.08
N ASP A 192 -12.10 14.51 12.40
CA ASP A 192 -13.55 14.40 12.61
C ASP A 192 -14.15 13.07 12.07
N SER A 193 -13.39 11.98 12.10
CA SER A 193 -13.80 10.67 11.56
C SER A 193 -14.46 9.79 12.63
N ASP A 194 -15.56 9.13 12.25
CA ASP A 194 -16.33 8.02 12.86
C ASP A 194 -16.63 8.05 14.38
N GLY A 195 -16.20 9.08 15.11
CA GLY A 195 -16.43 9.25 16.53
C GLY A 195 -15.68 8.26 17.44
N THR A 196 -14.72 7.49 16.91
CA THR A 196 -13.97 6.46 17.66
C THR A 196 -12.49 6.79 17.74
N THR A 197 -11.89 6.59 18.91
CA THR A 197 -10.43 6.64 19.09
C THR A 197 -9.84 5.28 18.73
N ASN A 198 -8.78 5.29 17.93
CA ASN A 198 -8.07 4.08 17.54
C ASN A 198 -6.57 4.25 17.85
N VAL A 199 -6.04 3.35 18.67
CA VAL A 199 -4.63 3.33 19.09
C VAL A 199 -3.96 2.17 18.38
N GLN A 200 -2.93 2.43 17.59
CA GLN A 200 -2.25 1.43 16.79
C GLN A 200 -0.76 1.47 17.03
N LEU A 201 -0.16 0.29 17.19
CA LEU A 201 1.29 0.13 17.20
C LEU A 201 1.78 -0.20 15.79
N GLU A 202 2.74 0.57 15.32
CA GLU A 202 3.38 0.42 14.02
C GLU A 202 4.89 0.35 14.21
N SER A 203 5.61 -0.23 13.24
CA SER A 203 7.06 -0.18 13.21
C SER A 203 7.56 0.72 12.09
N LYS A 204 8.56 1.55 12.37
CA LYS A 204 9.24 2.39 11.37
C LYS A 204 10.06 1.50 10.44
N LEU A 205 9.87 1.68 9.14
CA LEU A 205 10.73 1.09 8.13
C LEU A 205 11.78 2.10 7.71
N GLN A 206 13.06 1.74 7.86
CA GLN A 206 14.15 2.58 7.35
C GLN A 206 14.24 2.41 5.84
N ILE A 207 13.89 3.46 5.10
CA ILE A 207 13.90 3.49 3.62
C ILE A 207 15.31 3.19 3.04
N GLN A 208 16.37 3.33 3.83
CA GLN A 208 17.76 3.10 3.40
C GLN A 208 18.36 1.75 3.82
N SER A 209 17.75 1.01 4.74
CA SER A 209 18.24 -0.33 5.09
C SER A 209 17.48 -1.32 4.23
N THR A 210 18.16 -2.02 3.33
CA THR A 210 17.65 -3.28 2.79
C THR A 210 17.26 -4.14 3.98
N VAL A 211 15.96 -4.23 4.31
CA VAL A 211 15.49 -5.15 5.35
C VAL A 211 15.94 -6.53 4.89
N PRO A 212 16.82 -7.22 5.61
CA PRO A 212 17.26 -8.54 5.20
C PRO A 212 16.06 -9.46 5.31
N ILE A 213 15.44 -9.76 4.18
CA ILE A 213 14.46 -10.83 4.07
C ILE A 213 15.30 -12.11 4.14
N LEU A 214 15.37 -12.68 5.35
CA LEU A 214 16.14 -13.89 5.61
C LEU A 214 15.33 -15.11 5.12
N PRO A 215 15.84 -15.90 4.16
CA PRO A 215 15.14 -17.09 3.68
C PRO A 215 15.31 -18.24 4.66
N ILE A 216 14.29 -18.61 5.47
CA ILE A 216 14.38 -19.79 6.36
C ILE A 216 13.05 -20.57 6.52
N GLU A 217 13.22 -21.89 6.40
CA GLU A 217 12.43 -23.11 6.69
C GLU A 217 10.97 -23.28 6.22
N LYS A 218 10.80 -24.42 5.55
CA LYS A 218 9.58 -24.93 4.91
C LYS A 218 8.68 -25.58 5.96
N HIS A 219 7.69 -24.85 6.46
CA HIS A 219 6.59 -25.48 7.18
C HIS A 219 5.46 -25.89 6.22
N SER A 220 5.31 -27.20 6.02
CA SER A 220 4.21 -27.81 5.28
C SER A 220 2.91 -27.76 6.09
N ARG A 221 2.23 -26.61 6.09
CA ARG A 221 0.79 -26.62 6.34
C ARG A 221 0.08 -27.04 5.06
N ILE A 222 -0.34 -28.30 5.01
CA ILE A 222 -1.26 -28.83 4.01
C ILE A 222 -2.62 -28.16 4.26
N PRO A 223 -3.15 -27.32 3.35
CA PRO A 223 -4.54 -26.93 3.42
C PRO A 223 -5.39 -28.14 3.05
N ASN A 224 -6.31 -28.53 3.93
CA ASN A 224 -7.41 -29.43 3.58
C ASN A 224 -8.28 -28.72 2.52
N ASN A 225 -8.09 -29.05 1.24
CA ASN A 225 -9.14 -29.49 0.30
C ASN A 225 -8.58 -29.61 -1.14
N ASP A 226 -8.50 -30.86 -1.61
CA ASP A 226 -8.64 -31.43 -2.97
C ASP A 226 -7.85 -30.92 -4.18
N TRP A 227 -7.11 -29.81 -4.12
CA TRP A 227 -6.33 -29.35 -5.28
C TRP A 227 -4.87 -29.23 -4.87
N HIS A 228 -4.04 -30.17 -5.32
CA HIS A 228 -2.60 -30.16 -5.09
C HIS A 228 -2.01 -28.86 -5.66
N GLY A 229 -1.72 -27.89 -4.79
CA GLY A 229 -1.02 -26.66 -5.15
C GLY A 229 0.40 -26.99 -5.56
N TYR A 230 0.63 -27.23 -6.86
CA TYR A 230 1.97 -27.33 -7.40
C TYR A 230 2.68 -25.98 -7.23
N CYS A 231 3.95 -26.02 -6.86
CA CYS A 231 4.84 -24.88 -6.94
C CYS A 231 5.93 -25.20 -7.96
N TYR A 232 6.25 -24.26 -8.83
CA TYR A 232 7.24 -24.42 -9.88
C TYR A 232 8.43 -23.51 -9.58
N ASN A 233 9.65 -24.07 -9.63
CA ASN A 233 10.86 -23.25 -9.61
C ASN A 233 10.84 -22.28 -10.77
N TRP A 234 11.26 -21.04 -10.54
CA TRP A 234 11.24 -19.97 -11.53
C TRP A 234 11.85 -20.42 -12.87
N THR A 235 13.04 -21.01 -12.83
CA THR A 235 13.68 -21.58 -14.03
C THR A 235 12.90 -22.78 -14.55
N GLY A 236 12.33 -22.65 -15.76
CA GLY A 236 11.48 -23.66 -16.38
C GLY A 236 10.03 -23.69 -15.90
N CYS A 237 9.59 -22.73 -15.08
CA CYS A 237 8.26 -22.77 -14.47
C CYS A 237 7.11 -22.89 -15.47
N MET A 238 7.18 -22.20 -16.61
CA MET A 238 6.12 -22.22 -17.63
C MET A 238 6.09 -23.55 -18.38
N ALA A 239 7.27 -24.08 -18.72
CA ALA A 239 7.37 -25.40 -19.36
C ALA A 239 6.85 -26.51 -18.45
N ASP A 240 7.22 -26.48 -17.17
CA ASP A 240 6.80 -27.49 -16.19
C ASP A 240 5.30 -27.37 -15.89
N MET A 241 4.76 -26.15 -15.78
CA MET A 241 3.34 -25.91 -15.59
C MET A 241 2.52 -26.48 -16.75
N LEU A 242 2.88 -26.14 -17.99
CA LEU A 242 2.18 -26.64 -19.18
C LEU A 242 2.30 -28.16 -19.31
N GLN A 243 3.47 -28.72 -19.01
CA GLN A 243 3.70 -30.16 -19.04
C GLN A 243 2.83 -30.89 -18.00
N VAL A 244 2.75 -30.41 -16.76
CA VAL A 244 1.90 -31.02 -15.72
C VAL A 244 0.44 -31.00 -16.16
N MET A 245 -0.06 -29.88 -16.68
CA MET A 245 -1.45 -29.77 -17.15
C MET A 245 -1.73 -30.70 -18.35
N PHE A 246 -0.77 -30.87 -19.26
CA PHE A 246 -0.93 -31.80 -20.39
C PHE A 246 -0.91 -33.27 -19.94
N MET A 247 -0.11 -33.61 -18.93
CA MET A 247 -0.04 -34.98 -18.40
C MET A 247 -1.35 -35.45 -17.77
N GLU A 248 -2.17 -34.56 -17.22
CA GLU A 248 -3.51 -34.89 -16.72
C GLU A 248 -4.44 -35.44 -17.81
N ASP A 249 -4.18 -35.09 -19.07
CA ASP A 249 -4.89 -35.56 -20.26
C ASP A 249 -4.10 -36.61 -21.07
N GLY A 250 -2.99 -37.12 -20.52
CA GLY A 250 -2.12 -38.11 -21.20
C GLY A 250 -1.31 -37.53 -22.37
N LEU A 251 -1.10 -36.22 -22.38
CA LEU A 251 -0.33 -35.50 -23.40
C LEU A 251 1.07 -35.14 -22.92
N ILE A 252 1.93 -34.82 -23.88
CA ILE A 252 3.25 -34.21 -23.66
C ILE A 252 3.20 -32.81 -24.28
N SER A 253 3.77 -31.81 -23.62
CA SER A 253 3.89 -30.46 -24.15
C SER A 253 5.09 -30.37 -25.10
N PRO A 254 4.90 -30.40 -26.43
CA PRO A 254 6.02 -30.44 -27.35
C PRO A 254 6.69 -29.05 -27.45
N GLU A 255 7.95 -29.02 -27.86
CA GLU A 255 8.70 -27.76 -28.02
C GLU A 255 8.05 -26.77 -29.01
N PRO A 256 7.54 -27.18 -30.19
CA PRO A 256 6.85 -26.26 -31.10
C PRO A 256 5.67 -25.51 -30.46
N LEU A 257 4.92 -26.18 -29.57
CA LEU A 257 3.83 -25.53 -28.83
C LEU A 257 4.36 -24.49 -27.84
N ARG A 258 5.42 -24.81 -27.09
CA ARG A 258 6.07 -23.86 -26.17
C ARG A 258 6.61 -22.63 -26.92
N VAL A 259 7.27 -22.84 -28.06
CA VAL A 259 7.74 -21.77 -28.94
C VAL A 259 6.57 -20.90 -29.44
N ALA A 260 5.45 -21.51 -29.83
CA ALA A 260 4.27 -20.77 -30.25
C ALA A 260 3.63 -19.96 -29.13
N CYS A 261 3.64 -20.47 -27.89
CA CYS A 261 3.21 -19.72 -26.70
C CYS A 261 4.10 -18.49 -26.47
N CYS A 262 5.43 -18.65 -26.53
CA CYS A 262 6.37 -17.53 -26.45
C CYS A 262 6.18 -16.50 -27.56
N GLY A 263 5.83 -16.96 -28.77
CA GLY A 263 5.53 -16.11 -29.93
C GLY A 263 4.32 -15.18 -29.72
N MET A 264 3.46 -15.45 -28.74
CA MET A 264 2.35 -14.56 -28.37
C MET A 264 2.77 -13.39 -27.49
N LEU A 265 3.85 -13.52 -26.72
CA LEU A 265 4.17 -12.57 -25.64
C LEU A 265 4.50 -11.16 -26.16
N GLU A 266 5.28 -11.05 -27.23
CA GLU A 266 5.62 -9.75 -27.82
C GLU A 266 4.41 -9.07 -28.48
N PRO A 267 3.64 -9.72 -29.38
CA PRO A 267 2.44 -9.11 -29.94
C PRO A 267 1.40 -8.71 -28.88
N LEU A 268 1.28 -9.50 -27.81
CA LEU A 268 0.44 -9.14 -26.67
C LEU A 268 0.94 -7.87 -25.99
N ALA A 269 2.23 -7.79 -25.64
CA ALA A 269 2.80 -6.59 -25.01
C ALA A 269 2.60 -5.32 -25.86
N LYS A 270 2.64 -5.45 -27.19
CA LYS A 270 2.32 -4.35 -28.12
C LYS A 270 0.83 -4.01 -28.14
N ALA A 271 -0.04 -5.01 -28.11
CA ALA A 271 -1.50 -4.83 -28.21
C ALA A 271 -2.16 -4.29 -26.93
N PHE A 272 -1.57 -4.53 -25.74
CA PHE A 272 -2.16 -4.25 -24.41
C PHE A 272 -2.41 -2.76 -24.05
N ASN A 273 -2.34 -1.84 -25.03
CA ASN A 273 -2.67 -0.41 -24.87
C ASN A 273 -3.73 0.10 -25.87
N SER A 274 -4.20 -0.74 -26.79
CA SER A 274 -5.14 -0.35 -27.86
C SER A 274 -6.60 -0.34 -27.39
N VAL A 275 -6.87 0.18 -26.19
CA VAL A 275 -8.16 0.06 -25.48
C VAL A 275 -9.32 0.80 -26.18
N HIS A 276 -9.09 1.48 -27.31
CA HIS A 276 -10.15 2.14 -28.08
C HIS A 276 -10.45 1.53 -29.45
N GLY A 277 -9.80 0.44 -29.85
CA GLY A 277 -10.15 -0.31 -31.07
C GLY A 277 -9.99 0.47 -32.39
N LYS A 278 -9.73 1.79 -32.32
CA LYS A 278 -9.06 2.53 -33.37
C LYS A 278 -7.58 2.45 -33.05
N PHE A 279 -6.82 1.82 -33.94
CA PHE A 279 -5.40 2.11 -34.13
C PHE A 279 -5.27 3.57 -34.58
N ASP A 280 -5.64 4.52 -33.72
CA ASP A 280 -5.23 5.90 -33.89
C ASP A 280 -3.86 5.96 -33.23
N ALA A 281 -2.82 5.70 -34.03
CA ALA A 281 -1.41 5.66 -33.63
C ALA A 281 -0.95 6.95 -32.92
N THR A 282 -1.80 7.96 -32.88
CA THR A 282 -1.56 9.31 -32.39
C THR A 282 -2.15 9.61 -31.01
N THR A 283 -3.05 8.79 -30.43
CA THR A 283 -3.82 9.21 -29.21
C THR A 283 -3.93 8.21 -28.06
N GLY A 284 -3.43 6.99 -28.19
CA GLY A 284 -3.39 6.01 -27.09
C GLY A 284 -2.44 6.45 -25.97
N PRO A 285 -2.77 6.26 -24.67
CA PRO A 285 -1.95 6.72 -23.56
C PRO A 285 -0.51 6.23 -23.69
N LEU A 286 -0.25 4.91 -23.88
CA LEU A 286 1.12 4.38 -24.04
C LEU A 286 1.83 4.63 -25.39
N GLY A 287 1.26 5.40 -26.32
CA GLY A 287 1.77 5.54 -27.69
C GLY A 287 1.73 4.21 -28.49
N VAL A 288 2.45 4.15 -29.62
CA VAL A 288 2.46 3.01 -30.56
C VAL A 288 3.05 1.73 -29.94
N HIS A 289 3.77 1.84 -28.82
CA HIS A 289 4.55 0.72 -28.26
C HIS A 289 3.81 -0.10 -27.19
N GLY A 290 2.66 0.37 -26.67
CA GLY A 290 1.89 -0.38 -25.69
C GLY A 290 2.63 -0.67 -24.38
N THR A 291 2.37 -1.81 -23.73
CA THR A 291 3.05 -2.18 -22.47
C THR A 291 4.47 -2.69 -22.70
N ILE A 292 4.89 -2.89 -23.95
CA ILE A 292 6.26 -3.35 -24.26
C ILE A 292 7.32 -2.35 -23.75
N LYS A 293 6.99 -1.06 -23.66
CA LYS A 293 7.92 -0.03 -23.15
C LYS A 293 8.25 -0.22 -21.67
N MET A 294 7.39 -0.91 -20.91
CA MET A 294 7.59 -1.19 -19.49
C MET A 294 8.61 -2.32 -19.25
N LEU A 295 9.10 -2.97 -20.32
CA LEU A 295 10.12 -4.01 -20.27
C LEU A 295 11.55 -3.45 -20.32
N GLY A 296 11.69 -2.12 -20.41
CA GLY A 296 12.96 -1.42 -20.39
C GLY A 296 13.44 -1.01 -21.79
N PRO A 297 14.69 -0.54 -21.91
CA PRO A 297 15.26 -0.09 -23.18
C PRO A 297 15.50 -1.24 -24.18
N TYR A 298 15.60 -2.49 -23.69
CA TYR A 298 15.84 -3.68 -24.50
C TYR A 298 14.69 -4.70 -24.36
N PRO A 299 13.46 -4.35 -24.77
CA PRO A 299 12.28 -5.17 -24.51
C PRO A 299 12.36 -6.56 -25.18
N HIS A 300 12.91 -6.63 -26.40
CA HIS A 300 13.03 -7.90 -27.13
C HIS A 300 14.04 -8.84 -26.48
N GLU A 301 15.18 -8.30 -26.02
CA GLU A 301 16.19 -9.09 -25.30
C GLU A 301 15.59 -9.64 -24.00
N ARG A 302 14.83 -8.81 -23.27
CA ARG A 302 14.14 -9.27 -22.06
C ARG A 302 13.13 -10.38 -22.34
N ILE A 303 12.29 -10.24 -23.37
CA ILE A 303 11.34 -11.28 -23.78
C ILE A 303 12.09 -12.56 -24.14
N ASP A 304 13.16 -12.46 -24.93
CA ASP A 304 13.98 -13.61 -25.33
C ASP A 304 14.60 -14.33 -24.12
N GLN A 305 15.24 -13.60 -23.21
CA GLN A 305 15.82 -14.14 -21.98
C GLN A 305 14.77 -14.84 -21.10
N ILE A 306 13.62 -14.21 -20.89
CA ILE A 306 12.52 -14.78 -20.11
C ILE A 306 11.97 -16.04 -20.79
N CYS A 307 11.76 -16.02 -22.10
CA CYS A 307 11.28 -17.19 -22.84
C CYS A 307 12.26 -18.35 -22.75
N GLN A 308 13.55 -18.13 -22.98
CA GLN A 308 14.58 -19.16 -22.84
C GLN A 308 14.61 -19.74 -21.42
N LYS A 309 14.61 -18.86 -20.40
CA LYS A 309 14.70 -19.26 -18.98
C LYS A 309 13.46 -20.02 -18.49
N LEU A 310 12.26 -19.53 -18.80
CA LEU A 310 11.02 -20.06 -18.22
C LEU A 310 10.36 -21.15 -19.06
N TRP A 311 10.53 -21.11 -20.38
CA TRP A 311 9.90 -22.06 -21.30
C TRP A 311 10.86 -23.14 -21.80
N ARG A 312 12.14 -23.11 -21.41
CA ARG A 312 13.19 -24.06 -21.84
C ARG A 312 13.22 -24.25 -23.36
N ILE A 313 13.23 -23.13 -24.07
CA ILE A 313 13.34 -23.09 -25.54
C ILE A 313 14.76 -22.65 -25.94
N PRO A 314 15.27 -23.13 -27.08
CA PRO A 314 16.63 -22.81 -27.52
C PRO A 314 16.80 -21.33 -27.86
N PRO A 315 18.03 -20.79 -27.76
CA PRO A 315 18.32 -19.45 -28.23
C PRO A 315 18.03 -19.30 -29.72
N GLY A 316 17.64 -18.09 -30.15
CA GLY A 316 17.27 -17.83 -31.55
C GLY A 316 15.89 -18.36 -31.95
N TRP A 317 15.03 -18.74 -30.99
CA TRP A 317 13.63 -19.12 -31.25
C TRP A 317 12.80 -17.96 -31.81
N ALA A 318 13.17 -16.72 -31.47
CA ALA A 318 12.43 -15.52 -31.82
C ALA A 318 12.45 -15.30 -33.34
N LYS A 319 11.29 -15.46 -33.98
CA LYS A 319 11.06 -15.06 -35.37
C LYS A 319 10.74 -13.55 -35.42
N PRO A 320 10.85 -12.90 -36.59
CA PRO A 320 10.45 -11.51 -36.76
C PRO A 320 9.04 -11.26 -36.21
N ALA A 321 8.82 -10.05 -35.67
CA ALA A 321 7.57 -9.67 -35.02
C ALA A 321 6.34 -10.02 -35.87
N LEU A 322 5.55 -10.98 -35.40
CA LEU A 322 4.28 -11.34 -36.01
C LEU A 322 3.19 -10.36 -35.56
N SER A 323 2.15 -10.20 -36.38
CA SER A 323 0.91 -9.61 -35.90
C SER A 323 0.31 -10.52 -34.81
N LEU A 324 -0.47 -9.96 -33.88
CA LEU A 324 -1.14 -10.74 -32.84
C LEU A 324 -1.99 -11.88 -33.43
N LYS A 325 -2.65 -11.61 -34.57
CA LYS A 325 -3.42 -12.62 -35.30
C LYS A 325 -2.54 -13.74 -35.84
N ASN A 326 -1.42 -13.42 -36.50
CA ASN A 326 -0.53 -14.44 -37.06
C ASN A 326 0.13 -15.29 -35.95
N ALA A 327 0.48 -14.66 -34.82
CA ALA A 327 1.00 -15.37 -33.66
C ALA A 327 -0.06 -16.35 -33.11
N PHE A 328 -1.32 -15.93 -33.05
CA PHE A 328 -2.43 -16.76 -32.60
C PHE A 328 -2.73 -17.91 -33.59
N ASP A 329 -2.72 -17.66 -34.89
CA ASP A 329 -2.90 -18.69 -35.91
C ASP A 329 -1.79 -19.75 -35.82
N ASN A 330 -0.53 -19.33 -35.59
CA ASN A 330 0.57 -20.25 -35.35
C ASN A 330 0.41 -21.05 -34.06
N LEU A 331 -0.10 -20.44 -33.00
CA LEU A 331 -0.43 -21.13 -31.75
C LEU A 331 -1.50 -22.19 -31.96
N LEU A 332 -2.56 -21.88 -32.73
CA LEU A 332 -3.61 -22.85 -33.05
C LEU A 332 -3.08 -24.04 -33.84
N LEU A 333 -2.18 -23.80 -34.81
CA LEU A 333 -1.54 -24.88 -35.58
C LEU A 333 -0.68 -25.78 -34.66
N ALA A 334 0.19 -25.18 -33.85
CA ALA A 334 1.04 -25.94 -32.92
C ALA A 334 0.22 -26.71 -31.87
N PHE A 335 -0.89 -26.14 -31.41
CA PHE A 335 -1.81 -26.81 -30.49
C PHE A 335 -2.53 -27.99 -31.16
N ALA A 336 -3.00 -27.82 -32.39
CA ALA A 336 -3.66 -28.89 -33.14
C ALA A 336 -2.70 -30.08 -33.39
N GLU A 337 -1.43 -29.79 -33.68
CA GLU A 337 -0.38 -30.82 -33.82
C GLU A 337 -0.08 -31.52 -32.48
N ALA A 338 0.00 -30.76 -31.38
CA ALA A 338 0.25 -31.29 -30.04
C ALA A 338 -0.88 -32.19 -29.50
N THR A 339 -2.09 -32.06 -30.03
CA THR A 339 -3.31 -32.70 -29.49
C THR A 339 -3.96 -33.71 -30.44
N LEU A 340 -3.24 -34.17 -31.48
CA LEU A 340 -3.76 -35.13 -32.48
C LEU A 340 -4.35 -36.43 -31.88
N THR A 341 -3.86 -36.86 -30.72
CA THR A 341 -4.29 -38.08 -30.03
C THR A 341 -5.49 -37.87 -29.11
N VAL A 342 -5.89 -36.62 -28.86
CA VAL A 342 -6.96 -36.29 -27.91
C VAL A 342 -8.22 -35.86 -28.65
N SER A 343 -9.30 -36.60 -28.41
CA SER A 343 -10.60 -36.31 -29.01
C SER A 343 -11.39 -35.31 -28.16
N CYS A 344 -12.08 -34.39 -28.85
CA CYS A 344 -13.02 -33.47 -28.22
C CYS A 344 -14.28 -34.23 -27.78
N THR A 345 -14.64 -34.15 -26.49
CA THR A 345 -15.89 -34.73 -25.96
C THR A 345 -17.07 -33.76 -25.98
N CYS A 346 -16.83 -32.50 -26.38
CA CYS A 346 -17.87 -31.51 -26.65
C CYS A 346 -18.68 -31.88 -27.91
N GLU A 347 -19.77 -31.16 -28.18
CA GLU A 347 -20.66 -31.42 -29.32
C GLU A 347 -19.90 -31.58 -30.66
N PRO A 348 -20.24 -32.59 -31.50
CA PRO A 348 -19.43 -32.98 -32.66
C PRO A 348 -19.19 -31.88 -33.70
N GLN A 349 -20.07 -30.87 -33.75
CA GLN A 349 -20.06 -29.82 -34.77
C GLN A 349 -19.15 -28.64 -34.41
N LYS A 350 -18.64 -28.55 -33.18
CA LYS A 350 -17.75 -27.46 -32.74
C LYS A 350 -16.57 -28.01 -31.96
N ARG A 351 -15.37 -27.96 -32.53
CA ARG A 351 -14.14 -28.26 -31.77
C ARG A 351 -13.98 -27.20 -30.68
N CYS A 352 -13.89 -27.64 -29.43
CA CYS A 352 -13.84 -26.77 -28.25
C CYS A 352 -12.67 -25.74 -28.24
N PHE A 353 -11.63 -25.94 -29.06
CA PHE A 353 -10.52 -24.99 -29.22
C PHE A 353 -10.62 -24.09 -30.47
N THR A 354 -11.48 -24.43 -31.44
CA THR A 354 -11.68 -23.60 -32.65
C THR A 354 -12.67 -22.47 -32.44
N SER A 355 -13.51 -22.58 -31.41
CA SER A 355 -14.44 -21.52 -31.01
C SER A 355 -13.72 -20.47 -30.16
N GLN A 356 -13.94 -19.20 -30.51
CA GLN A 356 -13.55 -17.97 -29.78
C GLN A 356 -13.84 -18.04 -28.26
N GLU A 357 -14.76 -18.92 -27.86
CA GLU A 357 -15.26 -19.11 -26.50
C GLU A 357 -14.32 -19.90 -25.58
N GLY A 358 -13.31 -20.59 -26.13
CA GLY A 358 -12.41 -21.46 -25.35
C GLY A 358 -11.68 -20.74 -24.21
N TRP A 359 -11.38 -19.46 -24.41
CA TRP A 359 -10.72 -18.57 -23.45
C TRP A 359 -11.64 -17.49 -22.86
N SER A 360 -12.87 -17.35 -23.37
CA SER A 360 -13.69 -16.14 -23.19
C SER A 360 -14.90 -16.29 -22.24
N SER A 361 -15.23 -17.47 -21.74
CA SER A 361 -16.56 -17.67 -21.14
C SER A 361 -16.61 -17.52 -19.61
N HIS A 362 -17.24 -16.44 -19.12
CA HIS A 362 -17.77 -16.33 -17.75
C HIS A 362 -18.88 -17.35 -17.43
N ARG A 363 -19.27 -18.21 -18.39
CA ARG A 363 -20.28 -19.26 -18.24
C ARG A 363 -19.88 -20.51 -19.03
N ILE A 364 -18.77 -21.13 -18.65
CA ILE A 364 -18.36 -22.41 -19.23
C ILE A 364 -19.45 -23.44 -18.90
N PRO A 365 -20.13 -24.04 -19.89
CA PRO A 365 -21.06 -25.13 -19.64
C PRO A 365 -20.36 -26.23 -18.83
N PRO A 366 -20.99 -26.80 -17.79
CA PRO A 366 -20.35 -27.83 -16.96
C PRO A 366 -19.75 -28.99 -17.78
N LYS A 367 -20.36 -29.32 -18.92
CA LYS A 367 -19.88 -30.36 -19.85
C LYS A 367 -18.52 -30.04 -20.49
N MET A 368 -18.21 -28.77 -20.76
CA MET A 368 -16.93 -28.37 -21.36
C MET A 368 -15.77 -28.52 -20.37
N GLN A 369 -16.00 -28.39 -19.06
CA GLN A 369 -14.96 -28.52 -18.04
C GLN A 369 -14.33 -29.92 -18.01
N TRP A 370 -15.05 -30.93 -18.50
CA TRP A 370 -14.60 -32.33 -18.57
C TRP A 370 -13.99 -32.71 -19.92
N CYS A 371 -13.94 -31.79 -20.90
CA CYS A 371 -13.34 -32.08 -22.20
C CYS A 371 -11.82 -31.95 -22.12
N PRO A 372 -11.04 -33.03 -22.36
CA PRO A 372 -9.58 -32.99 -22.33
C PRO A 372 -8.99 -31.90 -23.22
N LEU A 373 -9.52 -31.79 -24.44
CA LEU A 373 -9.07 -30.78 -25.40
C LEU A 373 -9.35 -29.35 -24.95
N TYR A 374 -10.46 -29.12 -24.23
CA TYR A 374 -10.76 -27.83 -23.62
C TYR A 374 -9.82 -27.53 -22.45
N ARG A 375 -9.58 -28.50 -21.56
CA ARG A 375 -8.65 -28.36 -20.43
C ARG A 375 -7.24 -28.05 -20.91
N SER A 376 -6.74 -28.79 -21.89
CA SER A 376 -5.44 -28.55 -22.53
C SER A 376 -5.37 -27.17 -23.20
N TRP A 377 -6.43 -26.73 -23.89
CA TRP A 377 -6.46 -25.38 -24.49
C TRP A 377 -6.50 -24.27 -23.45
N LYS A 378 -7.25 -24.47 -22.36
CA LYS A 378 -7.30 -23.58 -21.22
C LYS A 378 -5.92 -23.48 -20.54
N ALA A 379 -5.24 -24.60 -20.37
CA ALA A 379 -3.89 -24.69 -19.82
C ALA A 379 -2.87 -23.87 -20.64
N VAL A 380 -2.96 -23.90 -21.98
CA VAL A 380 -2.16 -23.04 -22.86
C VAL A 380 -2.43 -21.56 -22.57
N GLY A 381 -3.71 -21.18 -22.48
CA GLY A 381 -4.11 -19.81 -22.15
C GLY A 381 -3.57 -19.35 -20.80
N GLU A 382 -3.76 -20.16 -19.75
CA GLU A 382 -3.26 -19.87 -18.39
C GLU A 382 -1.73 -19.71 -18.37
N THR A 383 -0.99 -20.59 -19.05
CA THR A 383 0.47 -20.51 -19.12
C THR A 383 0.95 -19.27 -19.89
N ILE A 384 0.28 -18.89 -20.99
CA ILE A 384 0.60 -17.65 -21.72
C ILE A 384 0.37 -16.42 -20.83
N VAL A 385 -0.71 -16.40 -20.05
CA VAL A 385 -1.02 -15.30 -19.13
C VAL A 385 0.03 -15.20 -18.03
N CYS A 386 0.38 -16.32 -17.39
CA CYS A 386 1.45 -16.34 -16.40
C CYS A 386 2.79 -15.92 -17.02
N GLY A 387 3.13 -16.43 -18.20
CA GLY A 387 4.34 -16.07 -18.94
C GLY A 387 4.40 -14.59 -19.30
N PHE A 388 3.25 -13.98 -19.61
CA PHE A 388 3.14 -12.54 -19.83
C PHE A 388 3.41 -11.75 -18.55
N GLY A 389 2.84 -12.16 -17.41
CA GLY A 389 3.16 -11.57 -16.09
C GLY A 389 4.64 -11.67 -15.75
N CYS A 390 5.29 -12.80 -16.07
CA CYS A 390 6.72 -13.01 -15.84
C CYS A 390 7.61 -12.01 -16.59
N LEU A 391 7.15 -11.40 -17.68
CA LEU A 391 7.91 -10.35 -18.37
C LEU A 391 8.18 -9.15 -17.47
N PHE A 392 7.35 -8.88 -16.46
CA PHE A 392 7.48 -7.70 -15.60
C PHE A 392 8.12 -8.01 -14.23
N VAL A 393 8.59 -9.24 -14.03
CA VAL A 393 9.17 -9.71 -12.77
C VAL A 393 10.67 -9.96 -12.95
N ASN A 394 11.48 -9.48 -12.01
CA ASN A 394 12.82 -9.99 -11.78
C ASN A 394 12.75 -11.01 -10.65
N ALA A 395 13.16 -12.24 -10.91
CA ALA A 395 13.10 -13.29 -9.90
C ALA A 395 14.46 -13.90 -9.61
N ASP A 396 14.67 -14.25 -8.35
CA ASP A 396 15.81 -15.04 -7.90
C ASP A 396 15.73 -16.47 -8.45
N ASP A 397 16.89 -17.12 -8.62
CA ASP A 397 16.94 -18.48 -9.18
C ASP A 397 16.27 -19.53 -8.29
N GLY A 398 16.26 -19.31 -6.97
CA GLY A 398 15.57 -20.15 -5.98
C GLY A 398 14.09 -19.81 -5.80
N ALA A 399 13.59 -18.76 -6.45
CA ALA A 399 12.19 -18.38 -6.32
C ALA A 399 11.27 -19.38 -7.01
N THR A 400 10.03 -19.41 -6.54
CA THR A 400 8.99 -20.32 -7.01
C THR A 400 7.70 -19.56 -7.26
N ILE A 401 6.88 -20.07 -8.18
CA ILE A 401 5.52 -19.59 -8.40
C ILE A 401 4.53 -20.69 -8.03
N VAL A 402 3.44 -20.31 -7.39
CA VAL A 402 2.31 -21.20 -7.12
C VAL A 402 1.53 -21.41 -8.41
N HIS A 403 1.04 -22.63 -8.62
CA HIS A 403 0.11 -22.90 -9.71
C HIS A 403 -1.09 -21.94 -9.61
N PRO A 404 -1.46 -21.25 -10.68
CA PRO A 404 -2.56 -20.29 -10.67
C PRO A 404 -3.88 -20.97 -10.31
N MET A 405 -4.38 -20.75 -9.08
CA MET A 405 -5.63 -21.36 -8.58
C MET A 405 -6.86 -20.45 -8.76
N ASP A 406 -6.66 -19.12 -8.90
CA ASP A 406 -7.77 -18.17 -8.90
C ASP A 406 -8.39 -17.98 -10.29
N ARG A 407 -9.47 -18.72 -10.55
CA ARG A 407 -10.27 -18.61 -11.78
C ARG A 407 -10.63 -17.16 -12.13
N ALA A 408 -10.83 -16.27 -11.17
CA ALA A 408 -11.32 -14.92 -11.45
C ALA A 408 -10.27 -13.99 -12.11
N VAL A 409 -8.98 -14.21 -11.85
CA VAL A 409 -7.89 -13.45 -12.51
C VAL A 409 -7.57 -14.07 -13.88
N HIS A 410 -7.49 -15.39 -13.93
CA HIS A 410 -7.16 -16.15 -15.14
C HIS A 410 -8.28 -16.23 -16.16
N GLU A 411 -9.53 -15.93 -15.82
CA GLU A 411 -10.59 -15.76 -16.83
C GLU A 411 -10.51 -14.41 -17.53
N SER A 412 -9.96 -13.37 -16.88
CA SER A 412 -9.99 -12.01 -17.40
C SER A 412 -8.96 -11.74 -18.51
N VAL A 413 -7.79 -12.39 -18.47
CA VAL A 413 -6.71 -12.15 -19.43
C VAL A 413 -6.88 -12.94 -20.73
N PRO A 414 -7.18 -14.25 -20.73
CA PRO A 414 -7.55 -14.97 -21.94
C PRO A 414 -8.83 -14.39 -22.58
N GLY A 415 -9.78 -13.92 -21.76
CA GLY A 415 -10.92 -13.12 -22.22
C GLY A 415 -10.47 -11.85 -22.93
N PHE A 416 -9.51 -11.11 -22.37
CA PHE A 416 -8.93 -9.93 -23.02
C PHE A 416 -8.16 -10.25 -24.31
N ILE A 417 -7.38 -11.33 -24.35
CA ILE A 417 -6.70 -11.79 -25.57
C ILE A 417 -7.73 -12.10 -26.66
N SER A 418 -8.82 -12.77 -26.30
CA SER A 418 -9.95 -13.03 -27.20
C SER A 418 -10.59 -11.72 -27.68
N ASP A 419 -10.84 -10.77 -26.79
CA ASP A 419 -11.40 -9.46 -27.16
C ASP A 419 -10.48 -8.69 -28.14
N LEU A 420 -9.16 -8.72 -27.90
CA LEU A 420 -8.16 -8.11 -28.79
C LEU A 420 -8.12 -8.75 -30.18
N LEU A 421 -8.23 -10.07 -30.26
CA LEU A 421 -8.15 -10.80 -31.54
C LEU A 421 -9.39 -10.58 -32.42
N TYR A 422 -10.56 -10.35 -31.82
CA TYR A 422 -11.83 -10.39 -32.54
C TYR A 422 -12.63 -9.08 -32.54
N LEU A 423 -12.13 -7.99 -31.94
CA LEU A 423 -12.73 -6.64 -31.95
C LEU A 423 -14.20 -6.62 -31.51
N LYS A 424 -14.69 -7.62 -30.79
CA LYS A 424 -16.04 -7.60 -30.22
C LYS A 424 -15.99 -6.68 -29.00
N ARG A 425 -16.50 -5.45 -29.17
CA ARG A 425 -16.72 -4.50 -28.08
C ARG A 425 -17.59 -5.15 -27.00
N SER A 426 -16.98 -5.72 -25.98
CA SER A 426 -17.67 -5.89 -24.70
C SER A 426 -17.47 -4.60 -23.91
N GLU A 427 -18.56 -3.98 -23.45
CA GLU A 427 -18.48 -2.84 -22.51
C GLU A 427 -17.88 -3.25 -21.15
N HIS A 428 -17.58 -4.55 -20.97
CA HIS A 428 -17.18 -5.17 -19.71
C HIS A 428 -15.66 -5.13 -19.46
N THR A 429 -14.84 -4.79 -20.46
CA THR A 429 -13.37 -4.67 -20.31
C THR A 429 -12.90 -3.23 -20.03
N LYS A 430 -13.55 -2.54 -19.08
CA LYS A 430 -13.00 -1.30 -18.51
C LYS A 430 -11.82 -1.53 -17.55
N ARG A 431 -11.40 -2.77 -17.31
CA ARG A 431 -10.23 -3.06 -16.47
C ARG A 431 -8.98 -2.53 -17.18
N ARG A 432 -8.19 -1.73 -16.48
CA ARG A 432 -6.94 -1.19 -16.99
C ARG A 432 -5.88 -2.30 -17.02
N TYR A 433 -4.94 -2.20 -17.95
CA TYR A 433 -3.91 -3.22 -18.14
C TYR A 433 -2.94 -3.28 -16.95
N ASP A 434 -2.71 -2.16 -16.25
CA ASP A 434 -1.88 -2.08 -15.04
C ASP A 434 -2.46 -2.99 -13.95
N GLU A 435 -3.77 -2.95 -13.75
CA GLU A 435 -4.47 -3.83 -12.82
C GLU A 435 -4.42 -5.30 -13.27
N ILE A 436 -4.50 -5.58 -14.56
CA ILE A 436 -4.39 -6.94 -15.10
C ILE A 436 -3.00 -7.52 -14.85
N ILE A 437 -1.95 -6.77 -15.20
CA ILE A 437 -0.55 -7.15 -15.00
C ILE A 437 -0.28 -7.34 -13.51
N HIS A 438 -0.70 -6.37 -12.68
CA HIS A 438 -0.57 -6.44 -11.22
C HIS A 438 -1.22 -7.72 -10.67
N ARG A 439 -2.51 -7.95 -10.94
CA ARG A 439 -3.23 -9.14 -10.45
C ARG A 439 -2.58 -10.43 -10.93
N CYS A 440 -2.15 -10.49 -12.19
CA CYS A 440 -1.46 -11.66 -12.75
C CYS A 440 -0.18 -11.97 -11.96
N ILE A 441 0.63 -10.97 -11.65
CA ILE A 441 1.90 -11.16 -10.93
C ILE A 441 1.66 -11.52 -9.47
N MET A 442 0.72 -10.84 -8.80
CA MET A 442 0.36 -11.16 -7.42
C MET A 442 -0.15 -12.61 -7.28
N SER A 443 -0.79 -13.15 -8.33
CA SER A 443 -1.32 -14.52 -8.34
C SER A 443 -0.23 -15.58 -8.23
N PHE A 444 1.03 -15.26 -8.57
CA PHE A 444 2.18 -16.16 -8.39
C PHE A 444 2.38 -16.56 -6.93
N CYS A 445 1.91 -15.75 -5.99
CA CYS A 445 1.94 -16.03 -4.56
C CYS A 445 0.55 -16.27 -3.96
N GLY A 446 -0.48 -16.51 -4.79
CA GLY A 446 -1.85 -16.80 -4.34
C GLY A 446 -2.66 -15.59 -3.85
N SER A 447 -2.27 -14.37 -4.22
CA SER A 447 -3.01 -13.14 -3.91
C SER A 447 -3.41 -12.40 -5.19
N THR A 448 -4.36 -11.48 -5.11
CA THR A 448 -4.77 -10.61 -6.23
C THR A 448 -4.71 -9.14 -5.87
N SER A 449 -4.14 -8.80 -4.72
CA SER A 449 -4.15 -7.44 -4.18
C SER A 449 -2.89 -7.16 -3.36
N GLY A 450 -2.74 -5.90 -2.93
CA GLY A 450 -1.61 -5.44 -2.14
C GLY A 450 -0.44 -4.92 -2.98
N VAL A 451 0.62 -4.52 -2.28
CA VAL A 451 1.92 -4.09 -2.85
C VAL A 451 2.97 -5.21 -2.76
N GLY A 452 2.66 -6.28 -2.02
CA GLY A 452 3.42 -7.53 -1.99
C GLY A 452 2.58 -8.70 -1.48
N ALA A 453 2.96 -9.90 -1.84
CA ALA A 453 2.29 -11.15 -1.50
C ALA A 453 3.31 -12.26 -1.30
N SER A 454 2.98 -13.21 -0.46
CA SER A 454 3.89 -14.27 -0.08
C SER A 454 3.17 -15.62 -0.10
N SER A 455 3.80 -16.58 -0.78
CA SER A 455 3.43 -17.99 -0.72
C SER A 455 4.22 -18.69 0.39
N ASN A 456 4.09 -20.01 0.48
CA ASN A 456 4.89 -20.79 1.42
C ASN A 456 6.39 -20.85 1.08
N SER A 457 6.81 -20.37 -0.10
CA SER A 457 8.18 -20.53 -0.60
C SER A 457 8.76 -19.28 -1.23
N SER A 458 7.95 -18.29 -1.61
CA SER A 458 8.44 -17.11 -2.31
C SER A 458 7.57 -15.89 -2.06
N THR A 459 8.18 -14.72 -2.18
CA THR A 459 7.53 -13.43 -1.96
C THR A 459 7.69 -12.56 -3.19
N VAL A 460 6.57 -12.06 -3.71
CA VAL A 460 6.52 -11.09 -4.80
C VAL A 460 6.15 -9.72 -4.25
N TYR A 461 6.83 -8.67 -4.67
CA TYR A 461 6.49 -7.30 -4.29
C TYR A 461 6.92 -6.30 -5.34
N MET A 462 6.32 -5.11 -5.31
CA MET A 462 6.63 -4.03 -6.25
C MET A 462 8.06 -3.52 -6.03
N ALA A 463 8.86 -3.44 -7.10
CA ALA A 463 10.26 -3.02 -7.02
C ALA A 463 10.44 -1.61 -6.43
N ALA A 464 9.46 -0.72 -6.66
CA ALA A 464 9.43 0.63 -6.11
C ALA A 464 9.38 0.69 -4.56
N LEU A 465 9.16 -0.43 -3.87
CA LEU A 465 9.27 -0.50 -2.41
C LEU A 465 10.73 -0.52 -1.93
N GLN A 466 11.68 -0.99 -2.74
CA GLN A 466 13.11 -0.93 -2.38
C GLN A 466 13.66 0.48 -2.50
N THR A 467 13.26 1.17 -3.57
CA THR A 467 13.64 2.54 -3.84
C THR A 467 12.39 3.26 -4.35
N PRO A 468 11.75 4.13 -3.54
CA PRO A 468 10.52 4.84 -3.90
C PRO A 468 10.81 5.99 -4.87
N LEU A 469 11.50 5.66 -5.95
CA LEU A 469 11.90 6.53 -7.04
C LEU A 469 11.08 6.13 -8.26
N LEU A 470 10.74 7.11 -9.08
CA LEU A 470 10.27 6.81 -10.42
C LEU A 470 11.41 6.07 -11.16
N PRO A 471 11.21 4.82 -11.60
CA PRO A 471 12.27 4.10 -12.29
C PRO A 471 12.52 4.74 -13.67
N ASN A 472 13.64 5.44 -13.81
CA ASN A 472 14.07 6.05 -15.08
C ASN A 472 14.34 5.01 -16.19
N THR A 473 14.50 3.73 -15.82
CA THR A 473 14.73 2.60 -16.72
C THR A 473 14.00 1.38 -16.19
N MET A 474 12.69 1.28 -16.45
CA MET A 474 11.87 0.15 -16.00
C MET A 474 12.33 -1.17 -16.63
N ASN A 475 13.33 -1.84 -16.07
CA ASN A 475 13.71 -3.19 -16.49
C ASN A 475 12.77 -4.24 -15.90
N ALA A 476 12.22 -4.04 -14.68
CA ALA A 476 11.15 -4.86 -14.11
C ALA A 476 10.39 -4.09 -13.03
N GLN A 477 9.10 -4.38 -12.89
CA GLN A 477 8.20 -3.68 -11.97
C GLN A 477 8.00 -4.42 -10.65
N PHE A 478 8.33 -5.71 -10.63
CA PHE A 478 8.22 -6.58 -9.48
C PHE A 478 9.51 -7.34 -9.24
N ILE A 479 9.71 -7.71 -7.99
CA ILE A 479 10.77 -8.60 -7.54
C ILE A 479 10.11 -9.82 -6.93
N LEU A 480 10.53 -11.01 -7.36
CA LEU A 480 10.10 -12.29 -6.82
C LEU A 480 11.31 -12.98 -6.18
N MET A 481 11.28 -13.14 -4.87
CA MET A 481 12.41 -13.68 -4.11
C MET A 481 12.06 -15.01 -3.45
N GLU A 482 13.08 -15.81 -3.21
CA GLU A 482 12.94 -17.00 -2.36
C GLU A 482 12.67 -16.59 -0.91
N GLY A 483 11.77 -17.31 -0.24
CA GLY A 483 11.42 -17.09 1.16
C GLY A 483 10.08 -16.39 1.36
N GLN A 484 9.60 -16.47 2.60
CA GLN A 484 8.31 -15.92 3.01
C GLN A 484 8.46 -14.48 3.52
N LEU A 485 7.36 -13.74 3.51
CA LEU A 485 7.28 -12.42 4.14
C LEU A 485 7.26 -12.62 5.66
N ILE A 486 8.35 -12.25 6.32
CA ILE A 486 8.52 -12.38 7.77
C ILE A 486 8.56 -11.00 8.40
N PHE A 487 7.83 -10.85 9.50
CA PHE A 487 7.86 -9.64 10.32
C PHE A 487 7.68 -10.03 11.79
N ASN A 488 8.52 -9.47 12.68
CA ASN A 488 8.54 -9.82 14.11
C ASN A 488 8.58 -11.35 14.39
N GLY A 489 9.28 -12.12 13.56
CA GLY A 489 9.38 -13.58 13.68
C GLY A 489 8.10 -14.34 13.30
N ARG A 490 7.10 -13.66 12.73
CA ARG A 490 5.86 -14.25 12.22
C ARG A 490 5.81 -14.19 10.70
N TYR A 491 5.10 -15.15 10.12
CA TYR A 491 4.91 -15.25 8.67
C TYR A 491 3.62 -14.56 8.26
N HIS A 492 3.67 -13.84 7.14
CA HIS A 492 2.54 -13.13 6.58
C HIS A 492 2.37 -13.49 5.11
N THR A 493 1.12 -13.48 4.65
CA THR A 493 0.78 -13.84 3.26
C THR A 493 0.64 -12.63 2.35
N LEU A 494 0.54 -11.43 2.93
CA LEU A 494 0.15 -10.22 2.19
C LEU A 494 0.82 -8.98 2.78
N LEU A 495 1.25 -8.07 1.92
CA LEU A 495 1.64 -6.71 2.23
C LEU A 495 0.66 -5.77 1.51
N THR A 496 -0.23 -5.13 2.25
CA THR A 496 -1.19 -4.13 1.74
C THR A 496 -0.64 -2.72 1.93
N ALA A 497 -1.12 -1.77 1.13
CA ALA A 497 -0.94 -0.35 1.42
C ALA A 497 -2.20 0.17 2.12
N SER A 498 -2.05 1.10 3.05
CA SER A 498 -3.18 1.78 3.65
C SER A 498 -3.94 2.57 2.58
N GLU A 499 -5.26 2.44 2.58
CA GLU A 499 -6.10 3.13 1.63
C GLU A 499 -6.20 4.61 2.00
N SER A 500 -5.90 5.47 1.03
CA SER A 500 -6.00 6.92 1.19
C SER A 500 -6.36 7.53 -0.15
N GLU A 501 -7.45 8.28 -0.17
CA GLU A 501 -7.84 9.09 -1.32
C GLU A 501 -7.19 10.46 -1.22
N ARG A 502 -6.55 10.90 -2.31
CA ARG A 502 -5.99 12.24 -2.37
C ARG A 502 -7.02 13.23 -2.91
N PRO A 503 -7.22 14.37 -2.24
CA PRO A 503 -8.19 15.36 -2.69
C PRO A 503 -7.71 16.04 -3.98
N GLU A 504 -8.68 16.55 -4.76
CA GLU A 504 -8.39 17.47 -5.86
C GLU A 504 -7.88 18.82 -5.32
N ALA A 505 -6.99 19.46 -6.08
CA ALA A 505 -6.48 20.78 -5.74
C ALA A 505 -7.58 21.83 -5.87
N GLN A 506 -7.96 22.43 -4.73
CA GLN A 506 -8.98 23.49 -4.70
C GLN A 506 -8.47 24.86 -5.17
N LYS A 507 -7.15 25.08 -5.11
CA LYS A 507 -6.52 26.38 -5.41
C LYS A 507 -5.34 26.19 -6.34
N ASN A 508 -5.21 27.08 -7.32
CA ASN A 508 -4.03 27.13 -8.17
C ASN A 508 -2.88 27.69 -7.34
N ILE A 509 -1.76 26.97 -7.29
CA ILE A 509 -0.59 27.40 -6.52
C ILE A 509 0.07 28.61 -7.21
N HIS A 510 -0.01 28.64 -8.52
CA HIS A 510 0.46 29.70 -9.37
C HIS A 510 -0.53 30.86 -9.41
N GLN A 511 -0.02 32.08 -9.27
CA GLN A 511 -0.79 33.30 -9.25
C GLN A 511 -0.53 34.11 -10.52
N GLY A 512 -1.52 34.15 -11.42
CA GLY A 512 -1.55 35.09 -12.55
C GLY A 512 -0.60 34.77 -13.71
N THR A 513 -0.09 35.81 -14.37
CA THR A 513 0.65 35.77 -15.64
C THR A 513 2.14 35.45 -15.48
N GLN A 514 2.57 34.94 -14.33
CA GLN A 514 3.99 34.66 -14.08
C GLN A 514 4.42 33.40 -14.86
N PRO A 515 5.72 33.22 -15.16
CA PRO A 515 6.19 31.94 -15.67
C PRO A 515 6.03 30.83 -14.63
N ILE A 516 5.62 29.64 -15.08
CA ILE A 516 5.60 28.42 -14.25
C ILE A 516 7.03 27.90 -14.18
N ILE A 517 7.77 28.33 -13.17
CA ILE A 517 9.15 27.90 -12.94
C ILE A 517 9.12 26.65 -12.04
N PRO A 518 9.92 25.60 -12.37
CA PRO A 518 10.07 24.44 -11.49
C PRO A 518 10.39 24.86 -10.05
N SER A 519 9.58 24.40 -9.10
CA SER A 519 9.70 24.76 -7.70
C SER A 519 9.62 23.54 -6.79
N SER A 520 10.39 23.58 -5.69
CA SER A 520 10.33 22.60 -4.61
C SER A 520 9.37 22.98 -3.49
N ALA A 521 8.71 24.15 -3.58
CA ALA A 521 7.84 24.68 -2.52
C ALA A 521 6.69 23.75 -2.12
N ARG A 522 6.41 22.72 -2.92
CA ARG A 522 5.31 21.77 -2.78
C ARG A 522 5.73 20.32 -2.99
N GLU A 523 7.05 20.08 -2.96
CA GLU A 523 7.59 18.77 -2.70
C GLU A 523 7.35 18.36 -1.25
N HIS A 524 7.53 17.07 -0.99
CA HIS A 524 7.53 16.58 0.36
C HIS A 524 8.80 17.01 1.11
N SER A 525 8.66 17.42 2.36
CA SER A 525 9.80 17.69 3.26
C SER A 525 10.24 16.46 4.03
N SER A 526 9.35 15.47 4.20
CA SER A 526 9.67 14.17 4.79
C SER A 526 8.80 13.07 4.19
N LEU A 527 9.32 11.85 4.25
CA LEU A 527 8.64 10.63 3.83
C LEU A 527 8.89 9.58 4.91
N ASP A 528 7.83 9.22 5.62
CA ASP A 528 7.86 8.23 6.69
C ASP A 528 7.04 7.02 6.27
N MET A 529 7.65 5.84 6.38
CA MET A 529 7.01 4.57 6.08
C MET A 529 6.93 3.74 7.36
N THR A 530 5.73 3.31 7.70
CA THR A 530 5.48 2.47 8.86
C THR A 530 4.70 1.22 8.47
N ILE A 531 4.82 0.17 9.27
CA ILE A 531 4.15 -1.09 9.03
C ILE A 531 3.34 -1.51 10.25
N ARG A 532 2.09 -1.88 10.01
CA ARG A 532 1.17 -2.41 11.00
C ARG A 532 1.00 -3.91 10.79
N GLU A 533 1.16 -4.66 11.87
CA GLU A 533 1.08 -6.11 11.81
C GLU A 533 -0.34 -6.60 12.09
N GLY A 534 -0.98 -7.20 11.08
CA GLY A 534 -2.24 -7.93 11.21
C GLY A 534 -2.04 -9.44 11.32
N ILE A 535 -3.14 -10.18 11.48
CA ILE A 535 -3.11 -11.64 11.66
C ILE A 535 -2.51 -12.36 10.44
N ARG A 536 -2.81 -11.90 9.22
CA ARG A 536 -2.37 -12.53 7.96
C ARG A 536 -1.68 -11.58 6.99
N SER A 537 -1.78 -10.28 7.26
CA SER A 537 -1.30 -9.22 6.40
C SER A 537 -0.47 -8.23 7.20
N LEU A 538 0.48 -7.63 6.52
CA LEU A 538 1.15 -6.41 6.96
C LEU A 538 0.54 -5.25 6.19
N GLU A 539 0.23 -4.17 6.87
CA GLU A 539 -0.26 -2.95 6.24
C GLU A 539 0.82 -1.88 6.27
N LEU A 540 1.15 -1.37 5.10
CA LEU A 540 2.13 -0.34 4.88
C LEU A 540 1.45 1.03 4.87
N THR A 541 1.82 1.89 5.79
CA THR A 541 1.36 3.28 5.83
C THR A 541 2.50 4.16 5.35
N LEU A 542 2.24 4.94 4.31
CA LEU A 542 3.18 5.95 3.80
C LEU A 542 2.64 7.33 4.13
N THR A 543 3.33 8.06 5.00
CA THR A 543 2.97 9.42 5.38
C THR A 543 4.02 10.39 4.85
N THR A 544 3.59 11.48 4.26
CA THR A 544 4.48 12.54 3.78
C THR A 544 4.08 13.89 4.33
N VAL A 545 5.05 14.77 4.58
CA VAL A 545 4.80 16.16 5.01
C VAL A 545 4.93 17.10 3.83
N ILE A 546 3.88 17.86 3.53
CA ILE A 546 3.83 18.82 2.40
C ILE A 546 3.23 20.12 2.89
N GLY A 547 4.01 21.21 2.85
CA GLY A 547 3.54 22.55 3.22
C GLY A 547 2.99 22.65 4.65
N GLY A 548 3.55 21.88 5.60
CA GLY A 548 3.10 21.83 6.99
C GLY A 548 1.88 20.95 7.26
N GLY A 549 1.34 20.28 6.24
CA GLY A 549 0.33 19.23 6.40
C GLY A 549 0.90 17.83 6.20
N ILE A 550 0.23 16.82 6.72
CA ILE A 550 0.48 15.42 6.41
C ILE A 550 -0.43 14.94 5.29
N VAL A 551 0.08 14.00 4.51
CA VAL A 551 -0.68 13.30 3.48
C VAL A 551 -0.37 11.83 3.57
N HIS A 552 -1.41 11.02 3.68
CA HIS A 552 -1.30 9.57 3.58
C HIS A 552 -1.37 9.16 2.12
N LEU A 553 -0.45 8.29 1.70
CA LEU A 553 -0.25 7.93 0.31
C LEU A 553 -0.53 6.44 0.10
N ASN A 554 -1.39 6.14 -0.88
CA ASN A 554 -1.70 4.77 -1.25
C ASN A 554 -0.72 4.26 -2.31
N LEU A 555 0.33 3.57 -1.87
CA LEU A 555 1.34 2.99 -2.77
C LEU A 555 0.76 1.98 -3.77
N ARG A 556 -0.32 1.29 -3.42
CA ARG A 556 -1.01 0.34 -4.31
C ARG A 556 -1.58 1.03 -5.55
N ASP A 557 -1.96 2.30 -5.43
CA ASP A 557 -2.49 3.07 -6.55
C ASP A 557 -1.41 3.91 -7.24
N ILE A 558 -0.46 4.44 -6.47
CA ILE A 558 0.64 5.28 -6.99
C ILE A 558 1.58 4.49 -7.90
N ILE A 559 2.00 3.29 -7.49
CA ILE A 559 3.01 2.53 -8.25
C ILE A 559 2.46 2.06 -9.60
N PRO A 560 1.27 1.41 -9.71
CA PRO A 560 0.72 1.06 -11.02
C PRO A 560 0.42 2.28 -11.90
N ALA A 561 0.00 3.40 -11.29
CA ALA A 561 -0.19 4.64 -12.03
C ALA A 561 1.10 5.17 -12.67
N SER A 562 2.26 4.92 -12.04
CA SER A 562 3.56 5.32 -12.59
C SER A 562 3.92 4.55 -13.88
N TRP A 563 3.26 3.42 -14.16
CA TRP A 563 3.46 2.65 -15.39
C TRP A 563 2.79 3.29 -16.60
N GLU A 564 1.81 4.17 -16.35
CA GLU A 564 1.15 4.96 -17.37
C GLU A 564 1.83 6.30 -17.63
N LEU A 565 3.00 6.54 -17.03
CA LEU A 565 3.74 7.78 -17.24
C LEU A 565 4.36 7.83 -18.64
N HIS A 566 4.29 9.01 -19.23
CA HIS A 566 4.88 9.35 -20.52
C HIS A 566 5.92 10.41 -20.36
N GLU A 567 7.10 10.19 -20.93
CA GLU A 567 8.04 11.29 -21.09
C GLU A 567 7.55 12.16 -22.24
N ALA A 568 7.34 13.45 -21.97
CA ALA A 568 7.00 14.40 -23.02
C ALA A 568 8.25 14.74 -23.85
N GLU A 569 8.07 14.97 -25.16
CA GLU A 569 9.16 15.51 -25.97
C GLU A 569 9.52 16.91 -25.46
N PRO A 570 10.82 17.25 -25.38
CA PRO A 570 11.23 18.57 -24.96
C PRO A 570 10.69 19.61 -25.95
N CYS A 571 9.99 20.62 -25.44
CA CYS A 571 9.55 21.73 -26.28
C CYS A 571 10.66 22.77 -26.46
N GLU A 572 10.65 23.50 -27.58
CA GLU A 572 11.64 24.56 -27.87
C GLU A 572 11.46 25.83 -27.02
N HIS A 573 10.39 25.91 -26.21
CA HIS A 573 10.13 27.06 -25.37
C HIS A 573 11.15 27.17 -24.23
N SER A 574 11.58 28.40 -23.92
CA SER A 574 12.36 28.67 -22.72
C SER A 574 11.55 28.40 -21.46
N ALA A 575 12.17 27.86 -20.41
CA ALA A 575 11.55 27.68 -19.09
C ALA A 575 11.10 29.00 -18.42
N LYS A 576 11.51 30.15 -18.97
CA LYS A 576 11.10 31.49 -18.53
C LYS A 576 9.92 32.06 -19.31
N THR A 577 9.50 31.39 -20.38
CA THR A 577 8.36 31.83 -21.19
C THR A 577 7.09 31.64 -20.37
N PRO A 578 6.29 32.70 -20.15
CA PRO A 578 5.02 32.57 -19.43
C PRO A 578 4.03 31.74 -20.25
N LEU A 579 3.06 31.15 -19.55
CA LEU A 579 1.95 30.46 -20.21
C LEU A 579 1.14 31.49 -21.01
N GLU A 580 0.72 31.13 -22.23
CA GLU A 580 -0.11 32.03 -23.01
C GLU A 580 -1.48 32.25 -22.33
N PRO A 581 -2.02 33.49 -22.31
CA PRO A 581 -3.25 33.81 -21.59
C PRO A 581 -4.46 32.92 -21.91
N ARG A 582 -4.54 32.42 -23.16
CA ARG A 582 -5.60 31.51 -23.59
C ARG A 582 -5.62 30.15 -22.88
N TYR A 583 -4.52 29.77 -22.22
CA TYR A 583 -4.39 28.50 -21.49
C TYR A 583 -4.41 28.68 -19.96
N GLU A 584 -4.41 29.91 -19.44
CA GLU A 584 -4.37 30.18 -17.99
C GLU A 584 -5.54 29.52 -17.24
N ASP A 585 -6.74 29.53 -17.82
CA ASP A 585 -7.91 28.89 -17.21
C ASP A 585 -7.90 27.36 -17.31
N ALA A 586 -7.12 26.81 -18.24
CA ALA A 586 -7.04 25.38 -18.52
C ALA A 586 -5.94 24.67 -17.73
N VAL A 587 -4.94 25.41 -17.22
CA VAL A 587 -3.78 24.86 -16.51
C VAL A 587 -3.83 25.19 -15.02
N PHE A 588 -3.59 24.19 -14.20
CA PHE A 588 -3.55 24.29 -12.75
C PHE A 588 -2.21 23.79 -12.25
N THR A 589 -1.50 24.59 -11.47
CA THR A 589 -0.31 24.08 -10.77
C THR A 589 -0.72 23.52 -9.42
N THR A 590 -0.22 22.33 -9.12
CA THR A 590 -0.65 21.51 -7.99
C THR A 590 0.55 20.98 -7.20
N SER A 591 0.29 20.14 -6.20
CA SER A 591 1.29 19.56 -5.30
C SER A 591 1.14 18.05 -5.22
N VAL A 592 2.14 17.37 -4.64
CA VAL A 592 2.09 15.92 -4.38
C VAL A 592 0.88 15.53 -3.49
N ALA A 593 0.42 16.47 -2.64
CA ALA A 593 -0.72 16.29 -1.74
C ALA A 593 -2.06 16.21 -2.47
N SER A 594 -2.19 17.00 -3.54
CA SER A 594 -3.41 17.13 -4.32
C SER A 594 -3.04 17.21 -5.80
N PRO A 595 -2.55 16.11 -6.39
CA PRO A 595 -1.97 16.10 -7.74
C PRO A 595 -3.01 16.31 -8.85
N LEU A 596 -4.30 16.14 -8.55
CA LEU A 596 -5.37 16.34 -9.51
C LEU A 596 -5.85 17.78 -9.49
N ALA A 597 -6.13 18.34 -10.67
CA ALA A 597 -6.83 19.61 -10.80
C ALA A 597 -8.35 19.40 -10.81
N ILE A 598 -9.10 20.48 -10.60
CA ILE A 598 -10.56 20.48 -10.78
C ILE A 598 -10.92 19.96 -12.17
N ARG A 599 -11.95 19.11 -12.25
CA ARG A 599 -12.38 18.37 -13.45
C ARG A 599 -12.29 19.20 -14.74
N GLY A 600 -11.55 18.66 -15.71
CA GLY A 600 -11.39 19.23 -17.07
C GLY A 600 -10.16 20.13 -17.25
N LYS A 601 -9.38 20.38 -16.20
CA LYS A 601 -8.13 21.13 -16.28
C LYS A 601 -6.89 20.23 -16.33
N ILE A 602 -5.83 20.73 -16.94
CA ILE A 602 -4.49 20.12 -16.93
C ILE A 602 -3.83 20.45 -15.59
N SER A 603 -3.32 19.44 -14.90
CA SER A 603 -2.57 19.60 -13.67
C SER A 603 -1.07 19.55 -13.94
N ILE A 604 -0.31 20.50 -13.38
CA ILE A 604 1.15 20.51 -13.38
C ILE A 604 1.62 20.41 -11.92
N VAL A 605 2.03 19.21 -11.52
CA VAL A 605 2.54 18.97 -10.17
C VAL A 605 3.98 19.48 -10.06
N GLN A 606 4.23 20.43 -9.16
CA GLN A 606 5.55 21.02 -8.97
C GLN A 606 6.43 20.13 -8.08
N VAL A 607 7.44 19.50 -8.68
CA VAL A 607 8.29 18.49 -8.02
C VAL A 607 9.80 18.72 -8.17
N SER A 608 10.23 19.86 -8.72
CA SER A 608 11.64 20.24 -8.99
C SER A 608 12.62 19.11 -9.37
N ARG A 609 12.19 18.14 -10.20
CA ARG A 609 12.97 16.96 -10.61
C ARG A 609 13.32 15.99 -9.47
N ASN A 610 12.65 16.08 -8.34
CA ASN A 610 12.76 15.11 -7.25
C ASN A 610 12.10 13.79 -7.68
N PRO A 611 12.86 12.71 -7.87
CA PRO A 611 12.36 11.43 -8.40
C PRO A 611 11.35 10.75 -7.47
N VAL A 612 11.47 10.96 -6.15
CA VAL A 612 10.49 10.47 -5.19
C VAL A 612 9.19 11.25 -5.37
N ALA A 613 9.26 12.58 -5.39
CA ALA A 613 8.06 13.42 -5.58
C ALA A 613 7.37 13.15 -6.92
N GLN A 614 8.12 12.87 -7.99
CA GLN A 614 7.58 12.43 -9.28
C GLN A 614 6.77 11.14 -9.16
N LEU A 615 7.33 10.10 -8.52
CA LEU A 615 6.58 8.86 -8.23
C LEU A 615 5.33 9.17 -7.41
N LEU A 616 5.48 9.88 -6.29
CA LEU A 616 4.36 10.18 -5.39
C LEU A 616 3.28 11.00 -6.08
N SER A 617 3.58 11.75 -7.15
CA SER A 617 2.59 12.52 -7.92
C SER A 617 1.70 11.67 -8.82
N CYS A 618 2.03 10.39 -9.03
CA CYS A 618 1.27 9.53 -9.93
C CYS A 618 -0.10 9.18 -9.35
N VAL A 619 -1.17 9.35 -10.12
CA VAL A 619 -2.56 9.09 -9.70
C VAL A 619 -3.20 8.07 -10.62
N LYS A 620 -3.88 7.10 -10.01
CA LYS A 620 -4.66 6.10 -10.73
C LYS A 620 -5.70 6.75 -11.64
N ASN A 621 -5.97 6.13 -12.78
CA ASN A 621 -6.96 6.56 -13.77
C ASN A 621 -6.69 7.95 -14.39
N THR A 622 -5.46 8.46 -14.31
CA THR A 622 -5.09 9.79 -14.82
C THR A 622 -3.95 9.65 -15.82
N ARG A 623 -4.04 10.34 -16.97
CA ARG A 623 -2.93 10.41 -17.93
C ARG A 623 -1.87 11.36 -17.39
N LEU A 624 -0.64 10.88 -17.33
CA LEU A 624 0.48 11.62 -16.74
C LEU A 624 1.58 11.82 -17.78
N LEU A 625 2.12 13.02 -17.83
CA LEU A 625 3.30 13.38 -18.61
C LEU A 625 4.41 13.82 -17.64
N LEU A 626 5.64 13.41 -17.90
CA LEU A 626 6.85 13.81 -17.19
C LEU A 626 7.58 14.91 -17.95
#